data_AF-A0A4Y9ZRT8-F1
#
_entry.id   AF-A0A4Y9ZRT8-F1
#
_cell.length_a   1.000
_cell.length_b   1.000
_cell.length_c   1.000
_cell.angle_alpha   90.00
_cell.angle_beta   90.00
_cell.angle_gamma   90.00
#
_symmetry.space_group_name_H-M   'P 1'
#
loop_
_entity.id
_entity.type
_entity.pdbx_description
1 polymer ?
#
loop_
_entity_poly.entity_id
_entity_poly.type
_entity_poly.pdbx_seq_one_letter_code
_entity_poly.pdbx_strand_id
1 'polypeptide(L)'
;MDIDPTESTECAGPNTTASTLLADEGNGEEDSDEVDSAKVAHDEAAVKTISGDALRLAAEDGITMTESERSEALGLFSKASLARKVHDSPTLQEKFELCMNTSYLNRGNGDDDQKMRLDRRVPTRWNSDFACLKAHVKFQDSIRLLTAGRHGDLEAYALTPCQFVDKEKLAEELTEVLVIFQEITDLFSRAEVPLVHEVVPMLEDLEHQLDGVYRDVSVPNVIRIAARAALLMVGKYYALLDDNEVYCIAMERASDKQTKGKQCSKWALPPVDIGSSSKLNPDSMDAYLSTPLVPHEEIEAGGGYLQYWERQRTVRPRLAQMALDFLSVPASSVDAERAFSGGHLQMGHLQHGMSSQTFKGQVALGSWIGTPLMPDLDLATTIISSKMKPKRCTDKGKGKENADVLPTTVINVDSDSDVDM
;
A
#
# COMPACT_ATOMS: atom_id res chain seq x y z
N MET A 1 -71.71 28.66 -7.31
CA MET A 1 -70.35 28.68 -7.89
C MET A 1 -69.42 28.19 -6.81
N ASP A 2 -68.54 27.29 -7.23
CA ASP A 2 -67.38 26.73 -6.53
C ASP A 2 -67.63 25.55 -5.57
N ILE A 3 -67.42 24.39 -6.18
CA ILE A 3 -67.01 23.10 -5.62
C ILE A 3 -65.48 23.17 -5.50
N ASP A 4 -64.91 22.92 -4.32
CA ASP A 4 -63.96 21.80 -4.13
C ASP A 4 -63.69 21.53 -2.62
N PRO A 5 -63.65 20.26 -2.17
CA PRO A 5 -63.18 19.83 -0.86
C PRO A 5 -61.71 19.39 -0.94
N THR A 6 -60.99 19.32 0.19
CA THR A 6 -60.11 18.18 0.52
C THR A 6 -59.42 18.35 1.87
N GLU A 7 -59.65 17.31 2.66
CA GLU A 7 -58.93 16.82 3.82
C GLU A 7 -57.42 16.73 3.54
N SER A 8 -56.59 17.24 4.46
CA SER A 8 -55.14 17.04 4.44
C SER A 8 -54.70 16.60 5.83
N THR A 9 -54.64 15.28 5.97
CA THR A 9 -54.10 14.53 7.09
C THR A 9 -52.65 14.93 7.37
N GLU A 10 -52.33 15.13 8.65
CA GLU A 10 -50.96 15.26 9.17
C GLU A 10 -50.11 14.07 8.73
N CYS A 11 -49.07 14.33 7.93
CA CYS A 11 -47.98 13.38 7.71
C CYS A 11 -46.77 13.82 8.54
N ALA A 12 -46.46 13.00 9.53
CA ALA A 12 -45.23 13.01 10.30
C ALA A 12 -44.00 13.11 9.38
N GLY A 13 -43.03 13.94 9.77
CA GLY A 13 -41.80 14.15 9.01
C GLY A 13 -40.97 12.87 8.86
N PRO A 14 -40.23 12.71 7.74
CA PRO A 14 -39.32 11.59 7.61
C PRO A 14 -38.07 11.86 8.46
N ASN A 15 -37.88 10.99 9.44
CA ASN A 15 -36.66 10.75 10.17
C ASN A 15 -35.44 10.71 9.25
N THR A 16 -34.34 11.27 9.75
CA THR A 16 -32.97 11.08 9.27
C THR A 16 -32.69 9.60 8.99
N THR A 17 -32.74 9.19 7.74
CA THR A 17 -32.23 7.88 7.31
C THR A 17 -30.71 7.97 7.28
N ALA A 18 -30.10 7.36 8.29
CA ALA A 18 -28.72 6.93 8.26
C ALA A 18 -28.46 6.17 6.94
N SER A 19 -27.26 6.38 6.40
CA SER A 19 -26.71 5.71 5.23
C SER A 19 -26.68 4.19 5.49
N THR A 20 -27.76 3.48 5.13
CA THR A 20 -27.74 2.01 5.07
C THR A 20 -27.00 1.62 3.79
N LEU A 21 -25.67 1.71 3.85
CA LEU A 21 -24.80 0.87 3.03
C LEU A 21 -25.26 -0.57 3.27
N LEU A 22 -25.45 -1.34 2.20
CA LEU A 22 -25.90 -2.73 2.24
C LEU A 22 -25.17 -3.47 3.35
N ALA A 23 -25.91 -3.82 4.42
CA ALA A 23 -25.38 -4.60 5.52
C ALA A 23 -24.90 -5.94 4.95
N ASP A 24 -23.61 -6.16 5.10
CA ASP A 24 -22.86 -7.35 4.70
C ASP A 24 -23.21 -8.49 5.66
N GLU A 25 -24.42 -9.04 5.59
CA GLU A 25 -24.78 -10.29 6.27
C GLU A 25 -24.55 -11.46 5.30
N GLY A 26 -23.26 -11.76 5.07
CA GLY A 26 -22.80 -12.92 4.31
C GLY A 26 -21.92 -13.81 5.18
N ASN A 27 -22.51 -14.88 5.71
CA ASN A 27 -21.83 -15.93 6.47
C ASN A 27 -20.77 -16.65 5.61
N GLY A 28 -19.53 -16.17 5.71
CA GLY A 28 -18.31 -16.76 5.12
C GLY A 28 -17.15 -16.52 6.09
N GLU A 29 -16.38 -17.57 6.34
CA GLU A 29 -15.41 -17.75 7.42
C GLU A 29 -14.58 -16.50 7.76
N GLU A 30 -14.57 -16.18 9.06
CA GLU A 30 -13.83 -15.09 9.70
C GLU A 30 -12.34 -15.15 9.34
N ASP A 31 -11.91 -14.32 8.38
CA ASP A 31 -10.52 -13.90 8.27
C ASP A 31 -10.29 -12.94 9.46
N SER A 32 -9.67 -13.45 10.52
CA SER A 32 -9.59 -12.82 11.85
C SER A 32 -8.62 -11.63 11.92
N ASP A 33 -8.61 -10.77 10.90
CA ASP A 33 -8.12 -9.40 11.05
C ASP A 33 -9.25 -8.60 11.70
N GLU A 34 -9.40 -8.74 13.02
CA GLU A 34 -10.30 -7.89 13.81
C GLU A 34 -9.78 -6.46 13.72
N VAL A 35 -10.20 -5.73 12.68
CA VAL A 35 -9.80 -4.35 12.43
C VAL A 35 -10.26 -3.55 13.63
N ASP A 36 -9.32 -2.90 14.33
CA ASP A 36 -9.60 -2.11 15.53
C ASP A 36 -10.73 -1.11 15.24
N SER A 37 -11.90 -1.38 15.81
CA SER A 37 -13.12 -0.60 15.60
C SER A 37 -12.92 0.88 15.96
N ALA A 38 -12.06 1.16 16.95
CA ALA A 38 -11.74 2.53 17.33
C ALA A 38 -10.91 3.24 16.25
N LYS A 39 -9.96 2.53 15.63
CA LYS A 39 -9.17 3.06 14.50
C LYS A 39 -10.06 3.34 13.30
N VAL A 40 -10.96 2.41 12.96
CA VAL A 40 -11.93 2.60 11.85
C VAL A 40 -12.80 3.83 12.09
N ALA A 41 -13.35 3.99 13.29
CA ALA A 41 -14.20 5.14 13.62
C ALA A 41 -13.43 6.47 13.57
N HIS A 42 -12.17 6.48 14.02
CA HIS A 42 -11.30 7.66 13.93
C HIS A 42 -11.02 8.04 12.48
N ASP A 43 -10.63 7.06 11.66
CA ASP A 43 -10.30 7.28 10.24
C ASP A 43 -11.54 7.75 9.46
N GLU A 44 -12.71 7.17 9.74
CA GLU A 44 -13.98 7.61 9.14
C GLU A 44 -14.33 9.06 9.52
N ALA A 45 -14.14 9.44 10.79
CA ALA A 45 -14.36 10.81 11.24
C ALA A 45 -13.38 11.79 10.56
N ALA A 46 -12.11 11.40 10.38
CA ALA A 46 -11.11 12.18 9.68
C ALA A 46 -11.50 12.38 8.20
N VAL A 47 -11.91 11.31 7.50
CA VAL A 47 -12.36 11.35 6.11
C VAL A 47 -13.59 12.24 5.96
N LYS A 48 -14.57 12.14 6.87
CA LYS A 48 -15.78 12.96 6.85
C LYS A 48 -15.47 14.44 7.01
N THR A 49 -14.57 14.77 7.94
CA THR A 49 -14.12 16.15 8.18
C THR A 49 -13.44 16.73 6.95
N ILE A 50 -12.44 16.01 6.40
CA ILE A 50 -11.69 16.45 5.22
C ILE A 50 -12.61 16.58 4.00
N SER A 51 -13.53 15.65 3.81
CA SER A 51 -14.50 15.70 2.71
C SER A 51 -15.42 16.91 2.81
N GLY A 52 -15.85 17.27 4.02
CA GLY A 52 -16.64 18.48 4.26
C GLY A 52 -15.87 19.76 3.95
N ASP A 53 -14.61 19.83 4.38
CA ASP A 53 -13.73 20.97 4.08
C ASP A 53 -13.44 21.09 2.57
N ALA A 54 -13.19 19.96 1.90
CA ALA A 54 -12.96 19.92 0.46
C ALA A 54 -14.18 20.42 -0.32
N LEU A 55 -15.39 20.00 0.06
CA LEU A 55 -16.65 20.48 -0.54
C LEU A 55 -16.80 22.00 -0.38
N ARG A 56 -16.53 22.53 0.81
CA ARG A 56 -16.63 23.97 1.07
C ARG A 56 -15.63 24.76 0.21
N LEU A 57 -14.36 24.33 0.19
CA LEU A 57 -13.32 25.01 -0.58
C LEU A 57 -13.56 24.90 -2.09
N ALA A 58 -14.02 23.75 -2.58
CA ALA A 58 -14.38 23.58 -3.98
C ALA A 58 -15.55 24.48 -4.38
N ALA A 59 -16.54 24.66 -3.50
CA ALA A 59 -17.66 25.57 -3.75
C ALA A 59 -17.22 27.04 -3.84
N GLU A 60 -16.22 27.46 -3.04
CA GLU A 60 -15.59 28.79 -3.14
C GLU A 60 -14.95 29.01 -4.53
N ASP A 61 -14.39 27.94 -5.12
CA ASP A 61 -13.80 27.93 -6.47
C ASP A 61 -14.84 27.70 -7.59
N GLY A 62 -16.13 27.64 -7.26
CA GLY A 62 -17.23 27.42 -8.22
C GLY A 62 -17.39 25.98 -8.70
N ILE A 63 -16.74 25.01 -8.04
CA ILE A 63 -16.84 23.58 -8.32
C ILE A 63 -17.84 22.97 -7.34
N THR A 64 -18.99 22.53 -7.85
CA THR A 64 -20.04 21.90 -7.03
C THR A 64 -20.40 20.53 -7.58
N MET A 65 -20.78 19.62 -6.68
CA MET A 65 -21.45 18.35 -7.04
C MET A 65 -22.80 18.28 -6.34
N THR A 66 -23.75 17.60 -6.98
CA THR A 66 -25.04 17.24 -6.41
C THR A 66 -24.91 16.02 -5.49
N GLU A 67 -25.87 15.84 -4.59
CA GLU A 67 -25.93 14.64 -3.74
C GLU A 67 -26.14 13.36 -4.57
N SER A 68 -26.79 13.46 -5.73
CA SER A 68 -26.96 12.33 -6.66
C SER A 68 -25.61 11.90 -7.24
N GLU A 69 -24.83 12.85 -7.77
CA GLU A 69 -23.48 12.57 -8.31
C GLU A 69 -22.57 11.98 -7.22
N ARG A 70 -22.65 12.50 -5.99
CA ARG A 70 -21.93 11.96 -4.83
C ARG A 70 -22.32 10.51 -4.55
N SER A 71 -23.62 10.24 -4.45
CA SER A 71 -24.14 8.89 -4.18
C SER A 71 -23.80 7.92 -5.30
N GLU A 72 -23.80 8.37 -6.56
CA GLU A 72 -23.45 7.54 -7.71
C GLU A 72 -21.98 7.15 -7.72
N ALA A 73 -21.08 8.10 -7.39
CA ALA A 73 -19.65 7.84 -7.27
C ALA A 73 -19.33 6.88 -6.12
N LEU A 74 -19.96 7.06 -4.94
CA LEU A 74 -19.80 6.13 -3.82
C LEU A 74 -20.33 4.73 -4.15
N GLY A 75 -21.38 4.65 -4.97
CA GLY A 75 -21.94 3.39 -5.46
C GLY A 75 -21.05 2.62 -6.45
N LEU A 76 -19.90 3.17 -6.86
CA LEU A 76 -18.96 2.48 -7.75
C LEU A 76 -18.26 1.32 -7.04
N PHE A 77 -17.73 1.57 -5.83
CA PHE A 77 -17.04 0.55 -5.04
C PHE A 77 -17.98 -0.52 -4.47
N SER A 78 -19.24 -0.16 -4.17
CA SER A 78 -20.24 -1.16 -3.78
C SER A 78 -20.51 -2.16 -4.90
N LYS A 79 -20.41 -1.77 -6.17
CA LYS A 79 -20.56 -2.68 -7.32
C LYS A 79 -19.30 -3.50 -7.59
N ALA A 80 -18.12 -2.91 -7.36
CA ALA A 80 -16.84 -3.62 -7.41
C ALA A 80 -16.76 -4.77 -6.38
N SER A 81 -17.55 -4.72 -5.30
CA SER A 81 -17.69 -5.82 -4.33
C SER A 81 -18.21 -7.15 -4.91
N LEU A 82 -18.75 -7.14 -6.15
CA LEU A 82 -19.05 -8.37 -6.91
C LEU A 82 -17.85 -9.32 -6.99
N ALA A 83 -16.62 -8.79 -7.01
CA ALA A 83 -15.40 -9.59 -7.04
C ALA A 83 -15.31 -10.59 -5.88
N ARG A 84 -15.79 -10.22 -4.68
CA ARG A 84 -15.83 -11.12 -3.52
C ARG A 84 -16.79 -12.29 -3.75
N LYS A 85 -18.03 -11.99 -4.18
CA LYS A 85 -19.05 -13.02 -4.47
C LYS A 85 -18.62 -13.98 -5.57
N VAL A 86 -17.94 -13.49 -6.61
CA VAL A 86 -17.41 -14.32 -7.68
C VAL A 86 -16.29 -15.22 -7.17
N HIS A 87 -15.40 -14.71 -6.33
CA HIS A 87 -14.29 -15.49 -5.77
C HIS A 87 -14.73 -16.55 -4.75
N ASP A 88 -15.73 -16.24 -3.94
CA ASP A 88 -16.22 -17.14 -2.87
C ASP A 88 -17.16 -18.24 -3.40
N SER A 89 -17.60 -18.14 -4.66
CA SER A 89 -18.47 -19.13 -5.30
C SER A 89 -17.81 -19.72 -6.56
N PRO A 90 -17.31 -20.98 -6.50
CA PRO A 90 -16.74 -21.67 -7.66
C PRO A 90 -17.69 -21.68 -8.85
N THR A 91 -18.99 -21.83 -8.61
CA THR A 91 -20.02 -21.81 -9.66
C THR A 91 -20.19 -20.45 -10.34
N LEU A 92 -20.00 -19.35 -9.61
CA LEU A 92 -20.03 -18.01 -10.20
C LEU A 92 -18.73 -17.70 -10.93
N GLN A 93 -17.60 -18.16 -10.40
CA GLN A 93 -16.29 -18.07 -11.05
C GLN A 93 -16.29 -18.78 -12.42
N GLU A 94 -16.76 -20.03 -12.50
CA GLU A 94 -16.87 -20.77 -13.78
C GLU A 94 -17.77 -20.06 -14.80
N LYS A 95 -18.89 -19.48 -14.34
CA LYS A 95 -19.78 -18.70 -15.21
C LYS A 95 -19.14 -17.41 -15.68
N PHE A 96 -18.41 -16.73 -14.81
CA PHE A 96 -17.65 -15.54 -15.17
C PHE A 96 -16.60 -15.85 -16.25
N GLU A 97 -15.85 -16.94 -16.10
CA GLU A 97 -14.89 -17.41 -17.11
C GLU A 97 -15.57 -17.77 -18.44
N LEU A 98 -16.77 -18.37 -18.41
CA LEU A 98 -17.55 -18.63 -19.62
C LEU A 98 -17.99 -17.32 -20.30
N CYS A 99 -18.44 -16.33 -19.52
CA CYS A 99 -18.78 -15.00 -20.02
C CYS A 99 -17.54 -14.33 -20.63
N MET A 100 -16.38 -14.40 -19.96
CA MET A 100 -15.11 -13.90 -20.46
C MET A 100 -14.74 -14.48 -21.82
N ASN A 101 -14.75 -15.80 -21.96
CA ASN A 101 -14.47 -16.49 -23.22
C ASN A 101 -15.42 -16.05 -24.34
N THR A 102 -16.70 -15.85 -24.02
CA THR A 102 -17.70 -15.36 -24.97
C THR A 102 -17.38 -13.94 -25.44
N SER A 103 -17.01 -13.04 -24.52
CA SER A 103 -16.59 -11.66 -24.86
C SER A 103 -15.23 -11.59 -25.58
N TYR A 104 -14.29 -12.48 -25.25
CA TYR A 104 -12.96 -12.55 -25.89
C TYR A 104 -13.05 -12.96 -27.35
N LEU A 105 -13.89 -13.97 -27.67
CA LEU A 105 -14.17 -14.36 -29.05
C LEU A 105 -14.77 -13.23 -29.91
N ASN A 106 -15.47 -12.28 -29.27
CA ASN A 106 -16.05 -11.13 -29.95
C ASN A 106 -15.08 -9.95 -30.15
N ARG A 107 -13.99 -9.86 -29.37
CA ARG A 107 -13.08 -8.68 -29.36
C ARG A 107 -11.86 -8.82 -30.29
N GLY A 108 -11.59 -10.03 -30.79
CA GLY A 108 -10.47 -10.32 -31.68
C GLY A 108 -9.13 -10.38 -30.94
N ASN A 109 -8.26 -11.33 -31.33
CA ASN A 109 -6.94 -11.56 -30.73
C ASN A 109 -6.10 -10.27 -30.74
N GLY A 110 -5.94 -9.64 -29.58
CA GLY A 110 -5.21 -8.39 -29.48
C GLY A 110 -5.07 -7.86 -28.06
N ASP A 111 -4.88 -8.72 -27.05
CA ASP A 111 -4.11 -8.35 -25.87
C ASP A 111 -3.71 -9.62 -25.08
N ASP A 112 -2.42 -9.81 -24.86
CA ASP A 112 -1.81 -11.01 -24.23
C ASP A 112 -1.86 -10.93 -22.70
N ASP A 113 -2.86 -10.24 -22.14
CA ASP A 113 -3.01 -10.07 -20.70
C ASP A 113 -3.87 -11.22 -20.13
N GLN A 114 -3.18 -12.28 -19.70
CA GLN A 114 -3.66 -13.53 -19.07
C GLN A 114 -4.53 -13.35 -17.82
N LYS A 115 -4.89 -12.13 -17.42
CA LYS A 115 -5.78 -11.92 -16.27
C LYS A 115 -7.15 -12.56 -16.52
N MET A 116 -7.48 -13.57 -15.71
CA MET A 116 -8.76 -14.32 -15.75
C MET A 116 -9.67 -14.08 -14.55
N ARG A 117 -9.31 -13.16 -13.65
CA ARG A 117 -9.99 -12.98 -12.36
C ARG A 117 -10.19 -11.52 -12.01
N LEU A 118 -11.30 -11.24 -11.32
CA LEU A 118 -11.55 -9.97 -10.65
C LEU A 118 -10.67 -9.85 -9.41
N ASP A 119 -10.04 -8.70 -9.22
CA ASP A 119 -9.29 -8.44 -8.00
C ASP A 119 -10.24 -8.18 -6.83
N ARG A 120 -9.96 -8.79 -5.68
CA ARG A 120 -10.73 -8.55 -4.46
C ARG A 120 -10.25 -7.26 -3.79
N ARG A 121 -11.20 -6.49 -3.26
CA ARG A 121 -10.91 -5.42 -2.31
C ARG A 121 -10.36 -6.03 -1.02
N VAL A 122 -9.21 -5.53 -0.57
CA VAL A 122 -8.56 -5.93 0.67
C VAL A 122 -8.33 -4.66 1.49
N PRO A 123 -9.15 -4.40 2.52
CA PRO A 123 -9.12 -3.14 3.27
C PRO A 123 -7.74 -2.75 3.81
N THR A 124 -6.89 -3.74 4.11
CA THR A 124 -5.54 -3.55 4.63
C THR A 124 -4.48 -3.29 3.54
N ARG A 125 -4.82 -3.45 2.25
CA ARG A 125 -3.89 -3.20 1.12
C ARG A 125 -4.32 -1.97 0.33
N TRP A 126 -3.47 -0.95 0.35
CA TRP A 126 -3.74 0.38 -0.20
C TRP A 126 -4.08 0.36 -1.70
N ASN A 127 -3.45 -0.52 -2.48
CA ASN A 127 -3.69 -0.64 -3.94
C ASN A 127 -4.89 -1.52 -4.32
N SER A 128 -5.58 -2.14 -3.36
CA SER A 128 -6.64 -3.11 -3.68
C SER A 128 -7.87 -2.45 -4.31
N ASP A 129 -8.19 -1.20 -3.92
CA ASP A 129 -9.29 -0.44 -4.49
C ASP A 129 -9.05 -0.10 -5.96
N PHE A 130 -7.84 0.34 -6.30
CA PHE A 130 -7.42 0.57 -7.68
C PHE A 130 -7.44 -0.72 -8.50
N ALA A 131 -6.86 -1.81 -7.99
CA ALA A 131 -6.84 -3.09 -8.68
C ALA A 131 -8.27 -3.61 -8.95
N CYS A 132 -9.15 -3.51 -7.95
CA CYS A 132 -10.54 -3.90 -8.05
C CYS A 132 -11.28 -3.10 -9.13
N LEU A 133 -11.10 -1.77 -9.15
CA LEU A 133 -11.72 -0.91 -10.15
C LEU A 133 -11.17 -1.17 -11.56
N LYS A 134 -9.85 -1.29 -11.71
CA LYS A 134 -9.19 -1.60 -12.98
C LYS A 134 -9.66 -2.94 -13.56
N ALA A 135 -9.79 -3.96 -12.72
CA ALA A 135 -10.35 -5.25 -13.14
C ALA A 135 -11.84 -5.13 -13.53
N HIS A 136 -12.62 -4.34 -12.79
CA HIS A 136 -14.03 -4.10 -13.09
C HIS A 136 -14.21 -3.46 -14.47
N VAL A 137 -13.42 -2.41 -14.77
CA VAL A 137 -13.42 -1.74 -16.08
C VAL A 137 -12.97 -2.72 -17.18
N LYS A 138 -11.92 -3.53 -16.94
CA LYS A 138 -11.43 -4.51 -17.93
C LYS A 138 -12.48 -5.55 -18.31
N PHE A 139 -13.17 -6.13 -17.32
CA PHE A 139 -14.13 -7.24 -17.54
C PHE A 139 -15.58 -6.78 -17.67
N GLN A 140 -15.80 -5.51 -17.99
CA GLN A 140 -17.13 -4.91 -18.00
C GLN A 140 -18.17 -5.65 -18.86
N ASP A 141 -17.77 -6.13 -20.05
CA ASP A 141 -18.64 -6.88 -20.95
C ASP A 141 -19.05 -8.22 -20.33
N SER A 142 -18.09 -8.89 -19.70
CA SER A 142 -18.30 -10.18 -19.02
C SER A 142 -19.17 -10.00 -17.77
N ILE A 143 -18.95 -8.94 -17.00
CA ILE A 143 -19.77 -8.58 -15.82
C ILE A 143 -21.21 -8.27 -16.25
N ARG A 144 -21.39 -7.58 -17.38
CA ARG A 144 -22.71 -7.29 -17.94
C ARG A 144 -23.45 -8.57 -18.33
N LEU A 145 -22.77 -9.52 -18.99
CA LEU A 145 -23.36 -10.81 -19.33
C LEU A 145 -23.72 -11.63 -18.07
N LEU A 146 -22.85 -11.62 -17.06
CA LEU A 146 -23.05 -12.32 -15.80
C LEU A 146 -24.24 -11.76 -15.01
N THR A 147 -24.36 -10.43 -14.93
CA THR A 147 -25.41 -9.73 -14.17
C THR A 147 -26.74 -9.65 -14.91
N ALA A 148 -26.75 -9.81 -16.24
CA ALA A 148 -27.98 -9.91 -17.03
C ALA A 148 -28.64 -11.31 -16.95
N GLY A 149 -27.97 -12.31 -16.39
CA GLY A 149 -28.53 -13.65 -16.19
C GLY A 149 -29.66 -13.65 -15.15
N ARG A 150 -30.62 -14.59 -15.28
CA ARG A 150 -31.69 -14.81 -14.28
C ARG A 150 -31.17 -15.46 -12.99
N HIS A 151 -30.11 -14.91 -12.42
CA HIS A 151 -29.53 -15.31 -11.14
C HIS A 151 -29.95 -14.28 -10.10
N GLY A 152 -30.99 -14.62 -9.34
CA GLY A 152 -31.88 -13.72 -8.61
C GLY A 152 -31.26 -12.76 -7.57
N ASP A 153 -29.96 -12.82 -7.31
CA ASP A 153 -29.28 -11.98 -6.32
C ASP A 153 -28.17 -11.09 -6.92
N LEU A 154 -27.90 -11.19 -8.22
CA LEU A 154 -26.86 -10.42 -8.92
C LEU A 154 -27.39 -9.16 -9.63
N GLU A 155 -28.71 -9.02 -9.73
CA GLU A 155 -29.37 -7.87 -10.37
C GLU A 155 -29.06 -6.54 -9.66
N ALA A 156 -28.82 -6.58 -8.34
CA ALA A 156 -28.38 -5.41 -7.57
C ALA A 156 -27.01 -4.86 -8.01
N TYR A 157 -26.18 -5.71 -8.61
CA TYR A 157 -24.88 -5.32 -9.17
C TYR A 157 -25.00 -4.88 -10.63
N ALA A 158 -26.10 -5.23 -11.31
CA ALA A 158 -26.37 -4.80 -12.66
C ALA A 158 -26.51 -3.27 -12.74
N LEU A 159 -26.08 -2.72 -13.86
CA LEU A 159 -26.23 -1.31 -14.19
C LEU A 159 -27.30 -1.20 -15.28
N THR A 160 -28.19 -0.21 -15.16
CA THR A 160 -29.07 0.12 -16.29
C THR A 160 -28.22 0.66 -17.45
N PRO A 161 -28.64 0.52 -18.72
CA PRO A 161 -27.82 0.95 -19.86
C PRO A 161 -27.37 2.41 -19.81
N CYS A 162 -28.19 3.32 -19.28
CA CYS A 162 -27.81 4.73 -19.09
C CYS A 162 -26.81 4.93 -17.95
N GLN A 163 -27.06 4.32 -16.78
CA GLN A 163 -26.13 4.38 -15.66
C GLN A 163 -24.79 3.71 -15.96
N PHE A 164 -24.78 2.73 -16.87
CA PHE A 164 -23.58 2.02 -17.26
C PHE A 164 -22.60 2.95 -17.96
N VAL A 165 -23.04 3.68 -18.98
CA VAL A 165 -22.17 4.57 -19.76
C VAL A 165 -21.58 5.68 -18.90
N ASP A 166 -22.42 6.31 -18.06
CA ASP A 166 -21.96 7.41 -17.20
C ASP A 166 -20.98 6.91 -16.10
N LYS A 167 -21.24 5.72 -15.54
CA LYS A 167 -20.37 5.13 -14.51
C LYS A 167 -19.11 4.49 -15.07
N GLU A 168 -19.16 3.95 -16.28
CA GLU A 168 -17.99 3.44 -17.00
C GLU A 168 -17.02 4.59 -17.24
N LYS A 169 -17.49 5.69 -17.81
CA LYS A 169 -16.65 6.88 -18.02
C LYS A 169 -16.07 7.40 -16.70
N LEU A 170 -16.89 7.49 -15.64
CA LEU A 170 -16.42 7.89 -14.33
C LEU A 170 -15.38 6.92 -13.74
N ALA A 171 -15.55 5.62 -13.95
CA ALA A 171 -14.64 4.58 -13.49
C ALA A 171 -13.31 4.59 -14.25
N GLU A 172 -13.33 4.83 -15.56
CA GLU A 172 -12.15 4.99 -16.39
C GLU A 172 -11.33 6.21 -15.93
N GLU A 173 -11.95 7.37 -15.83
CA GLU A 173 -11.29 8.60 -15.37
C GLU A 173 -10.78 8.46 -13.93
N LEU A 174 -11.54 7.80 -13.03
CA LEU A 174 -11.06 7.51 -11.68
C LEU A 174 -9.88 6.54 -11.68
N THR A 175 -9.88 5.53 -12.57
CA THR A 175 -8.77 4.59 -12.69
C THR A 175 -7.50 5.32 -13.11
N GLU A 176 -7.57 6.24 -14.07
CA GLU A 176 -6.43 7.07 -14.48
C GLU A 176 -5.87 7.91 -13.32
N VAL A 177 -6.75 8.54 -12.53
CA VAL A 177 -6.33 9.33 -11.35
C VAL A 177 -5.74 8.44 -10.25
N LEU A 178 -6.26 7.24 -10.05
CA LEU A 178 -5.75 6.33 -9.02
C LEU A 178 -4.35 5.77 -9.33
N VAL A 179 -3.87 5.85 -10.58
CA VAL A 179 -2.48 5.50 -10.95
C VAL A 179 -1.48 6.35 -10.16
N ILE A 180 -1.80 7.61 -9.87
CA ILE A 180 -0.98 8.53 -9.06
C ILE A 180 -0.61 7.89 -7.72
N PHE A 181 -1.58 7.25 -7.06
CA PHE A 181 -1.36 6.57 -5.78
C PHE A 181 -0.70 5.19 -5.95
N GLN A 182 -0.95 4.52 -7.07
CA GLN A 182 -0.35 3.23 -7.37
C GLN A 182 1.18 3.34 -7.47
N GLU A 183 1.69 4.30 -8.24
CA GLU A 183 3.14 4.48 -8.44
C GLU A 183 3.89 4.69 -7.12
N ILE A 184 3.29 5.49 -6.23
CA ILE A 184 3.81 5.76 -4.89
C ILE A 184 3.79 4.50 -4.04
N THR A 185 2.66 3.80 -4.02
CA THR A 185 2.52 2.59 -3.21
C THR A 185 3.46 1.50 -3.69
N ASP A 186 3.67 1.37 -5.00
CA ASP A 186 4.61 0.42 -5.59
C ASP A 186 6.07 0.76 -5.22
N LEU A 187 6.43 2.06 -5.15
CA LEU A 187 7.73 2.50 -4.67
C LEU A 187 7.96 2.11 -3.19
N PHE A 188 7.03 2.46 -2.30
CA PHE A 188 7.17 2.17 -0.86
C PHE A 188 6.87 0.72 -0.46
N SER A 189 6.42 -0.10 -1.42
CA SER A 189 6.29 -1.56 -1.29
C SER A 189 7.58 -2.32 -1.58
N ARG A 190 8.63 -1.64 -2.05
CA ARG A 190 9.96 -2.25 -2.23
C ARG A 190 10.57 -2.54 -0.86
N ALA A 191 11.15 -3.72 -0.73
CA ALA A 191 11.86 -4.14 0.48
C ALA A 191 13.36 -3.99 0.28
N GLU A 192 14.10 -3.86 1.37
CA GLU A 192 15.57 -3.84 1.38
C GLU A 192 16.19 -2.65 0.61
N VAL A 193 15.43 -1.56 0.44
CA VAL A 193 15.89 -0.34 -0.25
C VAL A 193 15.73 0.85 0.69
N PRO A 194 16.77 1.70 0.86
CA PRO A 194 16.63 2.94 1.63
C PRO A 194 15.72 3.91 0.88
N LEU A 195 14.53 4.19 1.42
CA LEU A 195 13.53 5.04 0.73
C LEU A 195 13.16 6.31 1.50
N VAL A 196 13.75 6.53 2.68
CA VAL A 196 13.38 7.67 3.53
C VAL A 196 13.65 9.02 2.87
N HIS A 197 14.66 9.10 2.00
CA HIS A 197 14.98 10.29 1.22
C HIS A 197 13.99 10.56 0.07
N GLU A 198 13.24 9.55 -0.38
CA GLU A 198 12.23 9.66 -1.44
C GLU A 198 10.86 10.11 -0.93
N VAL A 199 10.63 10.10 0.40
CA VAL A 199 9.33 10.44 1.01
C VAL A 199 8.85 11.83 0.64
N VAL A 200 9.71 12.84 0.78
CA VAL A 200 9.33 14.23 0.51
C VAL A 200 9.24 14.52 -0.99
N PRO A 201 10.20 14.13 -1.85
CA PRO A 201 10.03 14.27 -3.30
C PRO A 201 8.74 13.62 -3.82
N MET A 202 8.39 12.45 -3.27
CA MET A 202 7.14 11.78 -3.61
C MET A 202 5.92 12.59 -3.14
N LEU A 203 5.91 13.10 -1.91
CA LEU A 203 4.78 13.91 -1.42
C LEU A 203 4.60 15.20 -2.24
N GLU A 204 5.70 15.83 -2.64
CA GLU A 204 5.68 17.01 -3.53
C GLU A 204 5.13 16.67 -4.91
N ASP A 205 5.52 15.51 -5.47
CA ASP A 205 5.02 15.03 -6.75
C ASP A 205 3.52 14.66 -6.67
N LEU A 206 3.10 13.96 -5.61
CA LEU A 206 1.69 13.66 -5.32
C LEU A 206 0.85 14.94 -5.22
N GLU A 207 1.33 15.94 -4.49
CA GLU A 207 0.68 17.24 -4.38
C GLU A 207 0.54 17.90 -5.76
N HIS A 208 1.60 17.88 -6.57
CA HIS A 208 1.59 18.47 -7.90
C HIS A 208 0.60 17.77 -8.83
N GLN A 209 0.60 16.44 -8.86
CA GLN A 209 -0.29 15.65 -9.70
C GLN A 209 -1.76 15.85 -9.28
N LEU A 210 -2.06 15.86 -7.98
CA LEU A 210 -3.42 16.09 -7.46
C LEU A 210 -3.92 17.53 -7.69
N ASP A 211 -3.04 18.54 -7.60
CA ASP A 211 -3.37 19.92 -7.97
C ASP A 211 -3.68 20.04 -9.47
N GLY A 212 -2.96 19.27 -10.30
CA GLY A 212 -3.28 19.10 -11.71
C GLY A 212 -4.70 18.57 -11.93
N VAL A 213 -5.06 17.47 -11.28
CA VAL A 213 -6.41 16.88 -11.34
C VAL A 213 -7.48 17.85 -10.85
N TYR A 214 -7.23 18.58 -9.77
CA TYR A 214 -8.18 19.56 -9.24
C TYR A 214 -8.49 20.70 -10.23
N ARG A 215 -7.46 21.16 -10.95
CA ARG A 215 -7.58 22.28 -11.89
C ARG A 215 -8.08 21.88 -13.27
N ASP A 216 -8.00 20.61 -13.63
CA ASP A 216 -8.46 20.13 -14.92
C ASP A 216 -10.00 20.17 -15.01
N VAL A 217 -10.51 21.00 -15.92
CA VAL A 217 -11.95 21.19 -16.16
C VAL A 217 -12.58 20.05 -16.94
N SER A 218 -11.77 19.18 -17.56
CA SER A 218 -12.26 17.99 -18.27
C SER A 218 -12.62 16.86 -17.33
N VAL A 219 -12.01 16.83 -16.14
CA VAL A 219 -12.26 15.84 -15.10
C VAL A 219 -13.60 16.13 -14.39
N PRO A 220 -14.42 15.12 -14.05
CA PRO A 220 -15.66 15.29 -13.33
C PRO A 220 -15.48 15.99 -11.99
N ASN A 221 -16.40 16.87 -11.65
CA ASN A 221 -16.37 17.63 -10.39
C ASN A 221 -16.24 16.74 -9.16
N VAL A 222 -16.83 15.54 -9.16
CA VAL A 222 -16.69 14.58 -8.04
C VAL A 222 -15.24 14.14 -7.83
N ILE A 223 -14.51 13.85 -8.91
CA ILE A 223 -13.10 13.47 -8.85
C ILE A 223 -12.24 14.68 -8.47
N ARG A 224 -12.54 15.87 -9.01
CA ARG A 224 -11.84 17.10 -8.64
C ARG A 224 -11.99 17.40 -7.15
N ILE A 225 -13.19 17.30 -6.61
CA ILE A 225 -13.45 17.48 -5.16
C ILE A 225 -12.73 16.40 -4.35
N ALA A 226 -12.68 15.15 -4.82
CA ALA A 226 -11.90 14.10 -4.17
C ALA A 226 -10.39 14.40 -4.19
N ALA A 227 -9.85 14.93 -5.30
CA ALA A 227 -8.46 15.38 -5.37
C ALA A 227 -8.18 16.53 -4.38
N ARG A 228 -9.13 17.46 -4.20
CA ARG A 228 -9.04 18.51 -3.17
C ARG A 228 -9.01 17.92 -1.77
N ALA A 229 -9.82 16.91 -1.48
CA ALA A 229 -9.78 16.19 -0.22
C ALA A 229 -8.43 15.49 0.01
N ALA A 230 -7.88 14.86 -1.03
CA ALA A 230 -6.55 14.26 -0.97
C ALA A 230 -5.45 15.30 -0.71
N LEU A 231 -5.51 16.49 -1.35
CA LEU A 231 -4.57 17.59 -1.09
C LEU A 231 -4.62 18.07 0.38
N LEU A 232 -5.81 18.18 0.97
CA LEU A 232 -5.95 18.50 2.39
C LEU A 232 -5.32 17.43 3.28
N MET A 233 -5.44 16.16 2.89
CA MET A 233 -4.80 15.05 3.59
C MET A 233 -3.28 15.12 3.47
N VAL A 234 -2.74 15.38 2.28
CA VAL A 234 -1.31 15.64 2.04
C VAL A 234 -0.82 16.80 2.92
N GLY A 235 -1.60 17.87 3.05
CA GLY A 235 -1.30 18.99 3.96
C GLY A 235 -1.13 18.57 5.43
N LYS A 236 -1.96 17.66 5.93
CA LYS A 236 -1.77 17.12 7.30
C LYS A 236 -0.51 16.26 7.41
N TYR A 237 -0.18 15.49 6.38
CA TYR A 237 1.05 14.70 6.37
C TYR A 237 2.29 15.57 6.36
N TYR A 238 2.28 16.71 5.65
CA TYR A 238 3.35 17.69 5.79
C TYR A 238 3.47 18.19 7.22
N ALA A 239 2.38 18.57 7.89
CA ALA A 239 2.46 18.99 9.30
C ALA A 239 3.12 17.94 10.22
N LEU A 240 2.90 16.64 9.96
CA LEU A 240 3.56 15.55 10.69
C LEU A 240 5.02 15.35 10.29
N LEU A 241 5.35 15.59 9.02
CA LEU A 241 6.71 15.53 8.48
C LEU A 241 7.57 16.67 9.04
N ASP A 242 7.01 17.88 9.16
CA ASP A 242 7.64 19.06 9.74
C ASP A 242 8.11 18.80 11.19
N ASP A 243 7.38 17.95 11.93
CA ASP A 243 7.71 17.55 13.30
C ASP A 243 8.84 16.49 13.38
N ASN A 244 9.34 15.99 12.24
CA ASN A 244 10.35 14.93 12.19
C ASN A 244 11.55 15.29 11.30
N GLU A 245 12.68 15.56 11.95
CA GLU A 245 13.95 15.95 11.31
C GLU A 245 14.54 14.87 10.39
N VAL A 246 14.18 13.58 10.58
CA VAL A 246 14.73 12.45 9.81
C VAL A 246 14.56 12.65 8.31
N TYR A 247 13.37 13.08 7.88
CA TYR A 247 13.07 13.24 6.45
C TYR A 247 13.87 14.39 5.84
N CYS A 248 14.03 15.50 6.55
CA CYS A 248 14.82 16.63 6.10
C CYS A 248 16.31 16.29 6.01
N ILE A 249 16.85 15.60 7.02
CA ILE A 249 18.27 15.19 7.05
C ILE A 249 18.55 14.16 5.95
N ALA A 250 17.67 13.19 5.75
CA ALA A 250 17.81 12.20 4.68
C ALA A 250 17.79 12.84 3.28
N MET A 251 17.07 13.94 3.11
CA MET A 251 16.98 14.70 1.86
C MET A 251 18.17 15.63 1.58
N GLU A 252 19.00 15.99 2.56
CA GLU A 252 19.88 17.18 2.54
C GLU A 252 20.90 17.24 1.37
N ARG A 253 20.94 16.22 0.50
CA ARG A 253 21.55 16.32 -0.83
C ARG A 253 20.86 15.60 -1.99
N ALA A 254 19.62 15.12 -1.85
CA ALA A 254 18.89 14.37 -2.89
C ALA A 254 18.20 15.27 -3.95
N SER A 255 18.07 16.59 -3.71
CA SER A 255 17.37 17.47 -4.65
C SER A 255 18.30 18.01 -5.77
N ASP A 256 18.43 17.27 -6.87
CA ASP A 256 19.02 17.76 -8.13
C ASP A 256 18.03 18.58 -8.97
N LYS A 257 16.87 18.96 -8.43
CA LYS A 257 15.87 19.76 -9.16
C LYS A 257 16.13 21.26 -9.02
N GLN A 258 17.30 21.72 -9.45
CA GLN A 258 17.49 23.14 -9.78
C GLN A 258 16.78 23.43 -11.11
N THR A 259 15.44 23.41 -11.08
CA THR A 259 14.64 23.90 -12.20
C THR A 259 14.85 25.40 -12.30
N LYS A 260 15.42 25.84 -13.43
CA LYS A 260 15.61 27.25 -13.77
C LYS A 260 14.30 28.02 -13.55
N GLY A 261 14.28 28.86 -12.52
CA GLY A 261 13.28 29.92 -12.34
C GLY A 261 12.01 29.60 -11.54
N LYS A 262 11.95 28.50 -10.78
CA LYS A 262 10.86 28.28 -9.82
C LYS A 262 11.39 28.07 -8.41
N GLN A 263 10.69 28.71 -7.48
CA GLN A 263 10.91 28.79 -6.04
C GLN A 263 11.56 27.51 -5.49
N CYS A 264 12.72 27.65 -4.84
CA CYS A 264 13.31 26.57 -4.05
C CYS A 264 12.25 25.96 -3.15
N SER A 265 12.30 24.63 -2.96
CA SER A 265 11.39 23.91 -2.07
C SER A 265 11.26 24.64 -0.74
N LYS A 266 10.10 24.53 -0.09
CA LYS A 266 9.83 25.10 1.26
C LYS A 266 10.87 24.69 2.32
N TRP A 267 11.71 23.71 1.98
CA TRP A 267 12.77 23.10 2.78
C TRP A 267 14.18 23.55 2.43
N ALA A 268 14.35 24.39 1.40
CA ALA A 268 15.66 24.93 1.08
C ALA A 268 16.09 25.90 2.19
N LEU A 269 17.16 25.52 2.91
CA LEU A 269 17.76 26.39 3.90
C LEU A 269 18.23 27.71 3.24
N PRO A 270 18.02 28.87 3.90
CA PRO A 270 18.54 30.13 3.39
C PRO A 270 20.08 30.07 3.31
N PRO A 271 20.71 30.68 2.29
CA PRO A 271 22.16 30.71 2.19
C PRO A 271 22.77 31.37 3.42
N VAL A 272 23.61 30.62 4.15
CA VAL A 272 24.36 31.17 5.29
C VAL A 272 25.61 31.86 4.74
N ASP A 273 25.72 33.17 4.96
CA ASP A 273 26.88 33.97 4.56
C ASP A 273 28.00 33.79 5.61
N ILE A 274 28.88 32.81 5.38
CA ILE A 274 30.00 32.52 6.30
C ILE A 274 31.24 33.30 5.85
N GLY A 275 31.37 34.51 6.37
CA GLY A 275 32.65 35.21 6.38
C GLY A 275 33.63 34.54 7.36
N SER A 276 34.66 33.86 6.86
CA SER A 276 36.07 34.03 7.27
C SER A 276 36.95 32.84 6.90
N SER A 277 38.15 33.17 6.47
CA SER A 277 39.23 32.32 6.00
C SER A 277 39.80 31.40 7.09
N SER A 278 39.37 30.15 7.10
CA SER A 278 40.15 29.00 7.60
C SER A 278 39.70 27.75 6.83
N LYS A 279 40.59 26.79 6.56
CA LYS A 279 40.22 25.54 5.88
C LYS A 279 39.19 24.81 6.74
N LEU A 280 37.93 24.83 6.34
CA LEU A 280 36.86 24.12 7.03
C LEU A 280 37.22 22.63 7.09
N ASN A 281 36.99 22.01 8.25
CA ASN A 281 37.15 20.56 8.41
C ASN A 281 36.23 19.88 7.38
N PRO A 282 36.72 19.01 6.48
CA PRO A 282 35.87 18.36 5.47
C PRO A 282 34.71 17.56 6.10
N ASP A 283 34.87 17.10 7.34
CA ASP A 283 33.87 16.36 8.14
C ASP A 283 32.85 17.29 8.86
N SER A 284 32.97 18.60 8.68
CA SER A 284 31.97 19.56 9.18
C SER A 284 30.81 19.71 8.19
N MET A 285 29.62 19.99 8.72
CA MET A 285 28.42 20.23 7.91
C MET A 285 28.64 21.40 6.95
N ASP A 286 29.21 22.51 7.41
CA ASP A 286 29.47 23.70 6.59
C ASP A 286 30.38 23.40 5.39
N ALA A 287 31.43 22.59 5.59
CA ALA A 287 32.30 22.16 4.50
C ALA A 287 31.58 21.28 3.48
N TYR A 288 30.67 20.42 3.94
CA TYR A 288 29.86 19.56 3.09
C TYR A 288 28.82 20.34 2.29
N LEU A 289 28.11 21.27 2.92
CA LEU A 289 27.13 22.13 2.27
C LEU A 289 27.79 23.08 1.25
N SER A 290 29.06 23.41 1.46
CA SER A 290 29.85 24.23 0.53
C SER A 290 30.38 23.46 -0.70
N THR A 291 30.30 22.12 -0.75
CA THR A 291 30.73 21.37 -1.95
C THR A 291 29.70 21.43 -3.09
N PRO A 292 30.09 21.18 -4.35
CA PRO A 292 29.12 21.00 -5.43
C PRO A 292 28.14 19.86 -5.14
N LEU A 293 26.91 19.99 -5.65
CA LEU A 293 25.91 18.92 -5.62
C LEU A 293 26.37 17.78 -6.54
N VAL A 294 26.12 16.55 -6.10
CA VAL A 294 26.33 15.35 -6.90
C VAL A 294 24.97 15.00 -7.53
N PRO A 295 24.88 14.86 -8.85
CA PRO A 295 23.63 14.50 -9.52
C PRO A 295 23.07 13.18 -9.01
N HIS A 296 21.74 13.07 -8.95
CA HIS A 296 21.07 11.84 -8.50
C HIS A 296 21.46 10.63 -9.36
N GLU A 297 21.54 10.82 -10.68
CA GLU A 297 21.93 9.77 -11.63
C GLU A 297 23.34 9.20 -11.34
N GLU A 298 24.27 10.03 -10.87
CA GLU A 298 25.62 9.59 -10.51
C GLU A 298 25.63 8.78 -9.21
N ILE A 299 24.77 9.15 -8.26
CA ILE A 299 24.60 8.42 -7.00
C ILE A 299 24.01 7.04 -7.28
N GLU A 300 22.93 6.98 -8.07
CA GLU A 300 22.28 5.72 -8.47
C GLU A 300 23.22 4.80 -9.25
N ALA A 301 23.92 5.34 -10.27
CA ALA A 301 24.93 4.58 -11.02
C ALA A 301 26.09 4.08 -10.13
N GLY A 302 26.34 4.77 -9.02
CA GLY A 302 27.35 4.44 -8.02
C GLY A 302 26.89 3.46 -6.92
N GLY A 303 25.69 2.88 -7.04
CA GLY A 303 25.12 1.95 -6.06
C GLY A 303 24.21 2.60 -5.01
N GLY A 304 23.70 3.80 -5.29
CA GLY A 304 22.74 4.52 -4.45
C GLY A 304 23.36 5.28 -3.27
N TYR A 305 22.49 5.92 -2.48
CA TYR A 305 22.91 6.84 -1.41
C TYR A 305 23.73 6.18 -0.29
N LEU A 306 23.41 4.94 0.11
CA LEU A 306 24.20 4.24 1.13
C LEU A 306 25.63 3.96 0.65
N GLN A 307 25.80 3.48 -0.59
CA GLN A 307 27.12 3.23 -1.15
C GLN A 307 27.92 4.52 -1.39
N TYR A 308 27.24 5.62 -1.73
CA TYR A 308 27.85 6.94 -1.79
C TYR A 308 28.43 7.35 -0.43
N TRP A 309 27.63 7.28 0.64
CA TRP A 309 28.07 7.71 1.98
C TRP A 309 29.12 6.77 2.58
N GLU A 310 29.07 5.48 2.30
CA GLU A 310 30.13 4.54 2.70
C GLU A 310 31.49 4.94 2.11
N ARG A 311 31.52 5.36 0.84
CA ARG A 311 32.75 5.89 0.21
C ARG A 311 33.22 7.20 0.86
N GLN A 312 32.29 8.06 1.26
CA GLN A 312 32.60 9.34 1.92
C GLN A 312 33.22 9.17 3.32
N ARG A 313 33.11 8.01 3.97
CA ARG A 313 33.73 7.75 5.30
C ARG A 313 35.24 8.02 5.32
N THR A 314 35.92 7.85 4.19
CA THR A 314 37.37 8.11 4.06
C THR A 314 37.73 9.58 4.19
N VAL A 315 36.81 10.48 3.83
CA VAL A 315 37.00 11.94 3.81
C VAL A 315 36.27 12.62 4.97
N ARG A 316 35.11 12.08 5.36
CA ARG A 316 34.15 12.68 6.29
C ARG A 316 33.57 11.60 7.22
N PRO A 317 34.37 11.02 8.13
CA PRO A 317 33.98 9.82 8.86
C PRO A 317 32.75 10.02 9.77
N ARG A 318 32.62 11.16 10.45
CA ARG A 318 31.49 11.39 11.37
C ARG A 318 30.24 11.77 10.62
N LEU A 319 30.37 12.65 9.62
CA LEU A 319 29.23 13.06 8.81
C LEU A 319 28.68 11.89 7.98
N ALA A 320 29.55 11.05 7.42
CA ALA A 320 29.14 9.87 6.70
C ALA A 320 28.43 8.84 7.59
N GLN A 321 28.91 8.63 8.82
CA GLN A 321 28.20 7.77 9.77
C GLN A 321 26.80 8.31 10.08
N MET A 322 26.69 9.62 10.36
CA MET A 322 25.39 10.25 10.60
C MET A 322 24.44 10.05 9.40
N ALA A 323 24.91 10.33 8.19
CA ALA A 323 24.08 10.17 6.99
C ALA A 323 23.61 8.71 6.79
N LEU A 324 24.49 7.73 7.04
CA LEU A 324 24.12 6.31 6.96
C LEU A 324 23.10 5.92 8.03
N ASP A 325 23.22 6.45 9.24
CA ASP A 325 22.27 6.20 10.34
C ASP A 325 20.87 6.71 9.98
N PHE A 326 20.76 7.90 9.37
CA PHE A 326 19.47 8.45 8.94
C PHE A 326 18.93 7.79 7.66
N LEU A 327 19.77 7.51 6.66
CA LEU A 327 19.33 6.92 5.39
C LEU A 327 18.91 5.45 5.51
N SER A 328 19.37 4.75 6.53
CA SER A 328 18.98 3.36 6.81
C SER A 328 17.64 3.24 7.57
N VAL A 329 17.03 4.37 7.94
CA VAL A 329 15.68 4.37 8.51
C VAL A 329 14.69 3.88 7.44
N PRO A 330 13.84 2.89 7.75
CA PRO A 330 12.82 2.43 6.81
C PRO A 330 11.75 3.52 6.62
N ALA A 331 11.35 3.74 5.37
CA ALA A 331 10.29 4.71 5.05
C ALA A 331 8.88 4.17 5.30
N SER A 332 8.72 2.84 5.28
CA SER A 332 7.44 2.14 5.45
C SER A 332 7.63 0.93 6.37
N SER A 333 6.52 0.39 6.89
CA SER A 333 6.51 -0.85 7.68
C SER A 333 6.67 -2.11 6.83
N VAL A 334 6.88 -2.00 5.52
CA VAL A 334 6.84 -3.14 4.58
C VAL A 334 7.88 -4.20 4.90
N ASP A 335 9.11 -3.80 5.25
CA ASP A 335 10.15 -4.76 5.65
C ASP A 335 9.74 -5.58 6.89
N ALA A 336 9.12 -4.91 7.87
CA ALA A 336 8.60 -5.56 9.07
C ALA A 336 7.39 -6.46 8.75
N GLU A 337 6.44 -5.97 7.96
CA GLU A 337 5.24 -6.72 7.55
C GLU A 337 5.61 -7.99 6.76
N ARG A 338 6.61 -7.94 5.89
CA ARG A 338 7.11 -9.12 5.17
C ARG A 338 7.72 -10.15 6.13
N ALA A 339 8.53 -9.71 7.09
CA ALA A 339 9.08 -10.60 8.12
C ALA A 339 7.98 -11.28 8.94
N PHE A 340 6.94 -10.53 9.32
CA PHE A 340 5.79 -11.06 10.05
C PHE A 340 4.85 -11.93 9.21
N SER A 341 4.63 -11.60 7.93
CA SER A 341 3.83 -12.41 7.01
C SER A 341 4.47 -13.78 6.79
N GLY A 342 5.79 -13.85 6.66
CA GLY A 342 6.53 -15.12 6.64
C GLY A 342 6.38 -15.89 7.96
N GLY A 343 6.41 -15.19 9.10
CA GLY A 343 6.16 -15.76 10.41
C GLY A 343 4.73 -16.31 10.59
N HIS A 344 3.72 -15.65 10.02
CA HIS A 344 2.33 -16.11 10.08
C HIS A 344 2.12 -17.44 9.36
N LEU A 345 2.74 -17.62 8.18
CA LEU A 345 2.72 -18.90 7.47
C LEU A 345 3.40 -20.02 8.27
N GLN A 346 4.36 -19.69 9.13
CA GLN A 346 5.01 -20.65 10.03
C GLN A 346 4.12 -21.03 11.21
N MET A 347 3.26 -20.12 11.68
CA MET A 347 2.18 -20.41 12.63
C MET A 347 0.95 -20.99 11.91
N GLY A 348 1.16 -22.02 11.09
CA GLY A 348 0.04 -22.71 10.44
C GLY A 348 -0.97 -23.26 11.47
N HIS A 349 -2.19 -23.51 11.01
CA HIS A 349 -3.36 -24.05 11.74
C HIS A 349 -3.13 -25.41 12.47
N LEU A 350 -1.90 -25.94 12.49
CA LEU A 350 -1.50 -27.17 13.18
C LEU A 350 -0.42 -26.93 14.26
N GLN A 351 0.08 -25.70 14.44
CA GLN A 351 1.16 -25.37 15.38
C GLN A 351 0.69 -24.59 16.62
N HIS A 352 -0.47 -24.95 17.21
CA HIS A 352 -1.00 -24.32 18.43
C HIS A 352 -0.14 -24.52 19.72
N GLY A 353 1.05 -25.11 19.60
CA GLY A 353 1.96 -25.44 20.72
C GLY A 353 3.26 -24.65 20.76
N MET A 354 3.45 -23.64 19.89
CA MET A 354 4.70 -22.88 19.84
C MET A 354 4.74 -21.80 20.94
N SER A 355 5.86 -21.72 21.66
CA SER A 355 6.07 -20.64 22.63
C SER A 355 6.40 -19.31 21.93
N SER A 356 6.03 -18.19 22.55
CA SER A 356 6.36 -16.84 22.01
C SER A 356 7.86 -16.60 21.81
N GLN A 357 8.71 -17.26 22.61
CA GLN A 357 10.17 -17.17 22.46
C GLN A 357 10.67 -17.96 21.25
N THR A 358 10.10 -19.15 21.02
CA THR A 358 10.41 -19.96 19.83
C THR A 358 10.00 -19.22 18.56
N PHE A 359 8.81 -18.62 18.56
CA PHE A 359 8.31 -17.80 17.45
C PHE A 359 9.26 -16.62 17.15
N LYS A 360 9.61 -15.82 18.18
CA LYS A 360 10.56 -14.70 18.02
C LYS A 360 11.91 -15.16 17.47
N GLY A 361 12.44 -16.27 17.97
CA GLY A 361 13.70 -16.83 17.50
C GLY A 361 13.64 -17.30 16.04
N GLN A 362 12.54 -17.91 15.62
CA GLN A 362 12.35 -18.36 14.24
C GLN A 362 12.17 -17.19 13.26
N VAL A 363 11.35 -16.19 13.61
CA VAL A 363 11.18 -14.99 12.79
C VAL A 363 12.51 -14.24 12.64
N ALA A 364 13.27 -14.05 13.73
CA ALA A 364 14.58 -13.42 13.68
C ALA A 364 15.59 -14.21 12.83
N LEU A 365 15.64 -15.53 13.00
CA LEU A 365 16.52 -16.38 12.22
C LEU A 365 16.16 -16.35 10.73
N GLY A 366 14.87 -16.46 10.40
CA GLY A 366 14.36 -16.36 9.04
C GLY A 366 14.71 -15.02 8.38
N SER A 367 14.67 -13.93 9.15
CA SER A 367 15.06 -12.59 8.68
C SER A 367 16.56 -12.40 8.48
N TRP A 368 17.42 -13.20 9.12
CA TRP A 368 18.88 -13.06 9.02
C TRP A 368 19.51 -13.97 7.97
N ILE A 369 18.91 -15.12 7.68
CA ILE A 369 19.41 -16.06 6.68
C ILE A 369 19.56 -15.37 5.33
N GLY A 370 20.73 -15.51 4.70
CA GLY A 370 21.04 -14.92 3.39
C GLY A 370 21.49 -13.46 3.46
N THR A 371 21.49 -12.84 4.65
CA THR A 371 22.04 -11.50 4.87
C THR A 371 23.53 -11.57 5.23
N PRO A 372 24.29 -10.45 5.15
CA PRO A 372 25.67 -10.41 5.64
C PRO A 372 25.83 -10.79 7.13
N LEU A 373 24.76 -10.71 7.93
CA LEU A 373 24.76 -11.13 9.34
C LEU A 373 24.74 -12.66 9.48
N MET A 374 24.11 -13.37 8.55
CA MET A 374 24.05 -14.83 8.50
C MET A 374 23.97 -15.35 7.05
N PRO A 375 25.12 -15.41 6.35
CA PRO A 375 25.15 -15.81 4.94
C PRO A 375 24.74 -17.27 4.72
N ASP A 376 25.04 -18.14 5.70
CA ASP A 376 24.71 -19.55 5.69
C ASP A 376 24.13 -20.01 7.04
N LEU A 377 23.54 -21.21 7.05
CA LEU A 377 23.00 -21.83 8.26
C LEU A 377 24.06 -22.64 9.02
N ASP A 378 25.29 -22.76 8.49
CA ASP A 378 26.34 -23.61 9.05
C ASP A 378 26.84 -23.06 10.38
N LEU A 379 26.95 -21.73 10.49
CA LEU A 379 27.30 -21.08 11.75
C LEU A 379 26.24 -21.33 12.84
N ALA A 380 24.96 -21.16 12.50
CA ALA A 380 23.85 -21.36 13.43
C ALA A 380 23.73 -22.82 13.88
N THR A 381 23.80 -23.77 12.94
CA THR A 381 23.74 -25.21 13.21
C THR A 381 24.93 -25.67 14.06
N THR A 382 26.12 -25.12 13.85
CA THR A 382 27.31 -25.38 14.67
C THR A 382 27.11 -24.89 16.11
N ILE A 383 26.61 -23.67 16.30
CA ILE A 383 26.32 -23.10 17.62
C ILE A 383 25.29 -23.95 18.36
N ILE A 384 24.17 -24.29 17.70
CA ILE A 384 23.11 -25.14 18.26
C ILE A 384 23.65 -26.51 18.63
N SER A 385 24.39 -27.17 17.72
CA SER A 385 25.00 -28.48 17.95
C SER A 385 26.01 -28.46 19.10
N SER A 386 26.73 -27.36 19.31
CA SER A 386 27.65 -27.21 20.44
C SER A 386 26.93 -27.08 21.79
N LYS A 387 25.75 -26.45 21.80
CA LYS A 387 24.91 -26.23 23.00
C LYS A 387 24.03 -27.43 23.33
N MET A 388 23.63 -28.22 22.33
CA MET A 388 22.85 -29.45 22.50
C MET A 388 23.70 -30.64 22.94
N LYS A 389 25.04 -30.54 22.90
CA LYS A 389 25.91 -31.56 23.52
C LYS A 389 25.63 -31.58 25.03
N PRO A 390 25.17 -32.70 25.62
CA PRO A 390 24.87 -32.75 27.04
C PRO A 390 26.14 -32.42 27.83
N LYS A 391 26.00 -31.57 28.86
CA LYS A 391 27.03 -31.39 29.90
C LYS A 391 27.44 -32.79 30.36
N ARG A 392 28.67 -33.18 30.08
CA ARG A 392 29.22 -34.47 30.46
C ARG A 392 29.29 -34.50 31.99
N CYS A 393 28.25 -35.01 32.65
CA CYS A 393 28.31 -35.33 34.08
C CYS A 393 29.37 -36.40 34.25
N THR A 394 30.51 -36.02 34.83
CA THR A 394 31.46 -36.99 35.36
C THR A 394 30.91 -37.50 36.67
N ASP A 395 30.29 -38.68 36.67
CA ASP A 395 30.61 -39.65 37.72
C ASP A 395 30.39 -41.11 37.29
N LYS A 396 31.22 -41.97 37.87
CA LYS A 396 31.45 -43.38 37.52
C LYS A 396 30.35 -44.28 38.09
N GLY A 397 29.90 -45.28 37.32
CA GLY A 397 29.20 -46.43 37.92
C GLY A 397 28.42 -47.33 36.95
N LYS A 398 29.05 -48.46 36.61
CA LYS A 398 28.54 -49.72 35.99
C LYS A 398 27.02 -49.99 36.01
N GLY A 399 26.49 -50.48 34.89
CA GLY A 399 25.30 -51.36 34.84
C GLY A 399 24.67 -51.49 33.46
N LYS A 400 24.47 -52.72 32.97
CA LYS A 400 24.07 -53.14 31.61
C LYS A 400 22.62 -52.81 31.19
N GLU A 401 22.47 -52.65 29.87
CA GLU A 401 21.36 -52.99 28.95
C GLU A 401 19.90 -52.68 29.33
N ASN A 402 19.25 -51.83 28.52
CA ASN A 402 18.32 -52.34 27.50
C ASN A 402 18.04 -51.28 26.42
N ALA A 403 17.88 -51.77 25.19
CA ALA A 403 17.52 -51.01 24.01
C ALA A 403 16.07 -50.53 24.09
N ASP A 404 15.82 -49.29 23.67
CA ASP A 404 14.56 -48.98 23.00
C ASP A 404 14.79 -47.91 21.93
N VAL A 405 14.24 -48.22 20.77
CA VAL A 405 14.41 -47.54 19.49
C VAL A 405 13.47 -46.32 19.45
N LEU A 406 14.00 -45.14 19.13
CA LEU A 406 13.19 -44.01 18.66
C LEU A 406 13.36 -43.87 17.14
N PRO A 407 12.26 -43.67 16.39
CA PRO A 407 12.27 -43.82 14.94
C PRO A 407 12.92 -42.63 14.26
N THR A 408 13.94 -42.91 13.46
CA THR A 408 14.50 -42.01 12.45
C THR A 408 13.42 -41.67 11.43
N THR A 409 12.93 -40.44 11.41
CA THR A 409 12.21 -39.91 10.24
C THR A 409 13.23 -39.16 9.38
N VAL A 410 13.65 -39.84 8.31
CA VAL A 410 14.43 -39.26 7.22
C VAL A 410 13.49 -38.33 6.46
N ILE A 411 13.76 -37.02 6.46
CA ILE A 411 13.15 -36.11 5.50
C ILE A 411 14.09 -36.11 4.29
N ASN A 412 13.69 -36.82 3.24
CA ASN A 412 14.29 -36.67 1.92
C ASN A 412 13.97 -35.26 1.41
N VAL A 413 15.02 -34.49 1.16
CA VAL A 413 14.95 -33.28 0.36
C VAL A 413 15.27 -33.74 -1.06
N ASP A 414 14.23 -34.04 -1.84
CA ASP A 414 14.39 -34.13 -3.29
C ASP A 414 14.48 -32.70 -3.82
N SER A 415 15.68 -32.37 -4.28
CA SER A 415 15.98 -31.26 -5.14
C SER A 415 15.49 -31.60 -6.55
N ASP A 416 14.46 -30.91 -7.03
CA ASP A 416 14.25 -30.79 -8.47
C ASP A 416 14.35 -29.32 -8.86
N SER A 417 15.57 -29.01 -9.31
CA SER A 417 15.84 -27.99 -10.30
C SER A 417 15.22 -28.43 -11.63
N ASP A 418 14.26 -27.67 -12.14
CA ASP A 418 14.02 -27.63 -13.59
C ASP A 418 13.98 -26.18 -14.06
N VAL A 419 15.10 -25.85 -14.68
CA VAL A 419 15.28 -24.84 -15.70
C VAL A 419 14.52 -25.33 -16.94
N ASP A 420 13.66 -24.50 -17.53
CA ASP A 420 13.63 -24.35 -19.00
C ASP A 420 12.80 -23.14 -19.45
N MET A 421 13.45 -22.37 -20.33
CA MET A 421 13.02 -21.37 -21.32
C MET A 421 11.86 -20.39 -21.04
#